data_AF-A0A7K5CH28-F1
#
_entry.id   AF-A0A7K5CH28-F1
#
_cell.length_a   1.000
_cell.length_b   1.000
_cell.length_c   1.000
_cell.angle_alpha   90.00
_cell.angle_beta   90.00
_cell.angle_gamma   90.00
#
_symmetry.space_group_name_H-M   'P 1'
#
loop_
_entity.id
_entity.type
_entity.pdbx_description
1 polymer ?
#
loop_
_entity_poly.entity_id
_entity_poly.type
_entity_poly.pdbx_seq_one_letter_code
_entity_poly.pdbx_strand_id
1 'polypeptide(L)' 'PAVRTCPKAHLSLENGQVATGAMERVPVEGTWARFSCQPGFRLLGAARSDCTKSGRWS' A
#
# COMPACT_ATOMS: atom_id res chain seq x y z
N PRO A 1 5.01 -10.02 21.26
CA PRO A 1 4.14 -9.09 20.49
C PRO A 1 3.92 -9.61 19.06
N ALA A 2 2.66 -9.76 18.64
CA ALA A 2 2.33 -10.26 17.30
C ALA A 2 2.25 -9.07 16.31
N VAL A 3 3.10 -9.09 15.28
CA VAL A 3 3.07 -8.11 14.19
C VAL A 3 1.91 -8.45 13.27
N ARG A 4 1.06 -7.45 12.94
CA ARG A 4 -0.03 -7.64 11.99
C ARG A 4 0.44 -7.46 10.56
N THR A 5 -0.12 -8.24 9.66
CA THR A 5 0.13 -8.14 8.21
C THR A 5 -1.02 -7.41 7.53
N CYS A 6 -0.72 -6.75 6.41
CA CYS A 6 -1.73 -6.14 5.55
C CYS A 6 -1.86 -6.90 4.21
N PRO A 7 -3.06 -6.90 3.61
CA PRO A 7 -3.31 -7.63 2.38
C PRO A 7 -2.56 -7.00 1.20
N LYS A 8 -1.90 -7.84 0.41
CA LYS A 8 -1.23 -7.44 -0.84
C LYS A 8 -2.18 -6.97 -1.93
N ALA A 9 -3.45 -7.38 -1.87
CA ALA A 9 -4.45 -7.00 -2.87
C ALA A 9 -4.57 -5.47 -3.02
N HIS A 10 -4.34 -4.72 -1.94
CA HIS A 10 -4.35 -3.25 -1.96
C HIS A 10 -3.12 -2.62 -2.65
N LEU A 11 -2.09 -3.41 -2.95
CA LEU A 11 -0.88 -2.97 -3.65
C LEU A 11 -0.98 -3.15 -5.17
N SER A 12 -2.15 -3.53 -5.67
CA SER A 12 -2.44 -3.54 -7.10
C SER A 12 -3.20 -2.27 -7.46
N LEU A 13 -2.64 -1.47 -8.38
CA LEU A 13 -3.25 -0.24 -8.88
C LEU A 13 -3.37 -0.35 -10.40
N GLU A 14 -4.59 -0.22 -10.91
CA GLU A 14 -4.83 -0.20 -12.35
C GLU A 14 -4.22 1.04 -13.00
N ASN A 15 -3.60 0.86 -14.17
CA ASN A 15 -2.94 1.94 -14.93
C ASN A 15 -1.98 2.78 -14.07
N GLY A 16 -1.26 2.11 -13.18
CA GLY A 16 -0.43 2.76 -12.18
C GLY A 16 0.55 1.79 -11.53
N GLN A 17 1.24 2.28 -10.51
CA GLN A 17 2.23 1.54 -9.74
C GLN A 17 2.11 1.91 -8.27
N VAL A 18 2.50 0.95 -7.42
CA VAL A 18 2.53 1.12 -5.97
C VAL A 18 3.97 0.96 -5.49
N ALA A 19 4.53 2.03 -4.95
CA ALA A 19 5.82 2.00 -4.27
C ALA A 19 5.58 1.67 -2.79
N THR A 20 6.28 0.69 -2.25
CA THR A 20 6.14 0.34 -0.82
C THR A 20 7.46 0.46 -0.10
N GLY A 21 7.42 0.84 1.17
CA GLY A 21 8.60 0.84 2.04
C GLY A 21 9.05 -0.55 2.51
N ALA A 22 8.29 -1.61 2.20
CA ALA A 22 8.62 -2.96 2.64
C ALA A 22 9.57 -3.65 1.64
N MET A 23 10.75 -4.02 2.12
CA MET A 23 11.64 -4.99 1.46
C MET A 23 11.10 -6.43 1.60
N GLU A 24 10.21 -6.66 2.58
CA GLU A 24 9.68 -7.97 2.91
C GLU A 24 8.62 -8.43 1.92
N ARG A 25 8.53 -9.75 1.67
CA ARG A 25 7.51 -10.31 0.79
C ARG A 25 6.09 -9.99 1.25
N VAL A 26 5.82 -9.66 2.52
CA VAL A 26 4.47 -9.40 3.05
C VAL A 26 4.47 -8.07 3.82
N PRO A 27 3.58 -7.11 3.49
CA PRO A 27 3.45 -5.87 4.24
C PRO A 27 3.05 -6.13 5.70
N VAL A 28 3.72 -5.45 6.61
CA VAL A 28 3.46 -5.52 8.06
C VAL A 28 3.10 -4.16 8.63
N GLU A 29 2.58 -4.13 9.85
CA GLU A 29 2.35 -2.91 10.62
C GLU A 29 3.53 -1.93 10.48
N GLY A 30 3.24 -0.67 10.13
CA GLY A 30 4.24 0.37 9.89
C GLY A 30 4.74 0.46 8.44
N THR A 31 4.39 -0.50 7.58
CA THR A 31 4.66 -0.39 6.13
C THR A 31 3.82 0.74 5.53
N TRP A 32 4.41 1.53 4.63
CA TRP A 32 3.68 2.50 3.82
C TRP A 32 3.63 2.07 2.35
N ALA A 33 2.57 2.49 1.66
CA ALA A 33 2.36 2.33 0.23
C ALA A 33 2.07 3.70 -0.39
N ARG A 34 2.67 4.00 -1.54
CA ARG A 34 2.45 5.22 -2.30
C ARG A 34 2.00 4.88 -3.70
N PHE A 35 0.88 5.46 -4.09
CA PHE A 35 0.20 5.20 -5.35
C PHE A 35 0.58 6.27 -6.37
N SER A 36 0.92 5.83 -7.58
CA SER A 36 1.20 6.71 -8.71
C SER A 36 0.51 6.18 -9.95
N CYS A 37 -0.21 7.05 -10.65
CA CYS A 37 -0.81 6.70 -11.93
C CYS A 37 0.21 6.86 -13.07
N GLN A 38 0.01 6.10 -14.14
CA GLN A 38 0.69 6.32 -15.41
C GLN A 38 0.22 7.64 -16.04
N PRO A 39 1.01 8.23 -16.97
CA PRO A 39 0.60 9.43 -17.69
C PRO A 39 -0.76 9.27 -18.37
N GLY A 40 -1.61 10.29 -18.28
CA GLY A 40 -2.97 10.27 -18.82
C GLY A 40 -4.05 9.74 -17.86
N PHE A 41 -3.66 9.18 -16.71
CA PHE A 41 -4.59 8.71 -15.68
C PHE A 41 -4.53 9.59 -14.43
N ARG A 42 -5.62 9.59 -13.66
CA ARG A 42 -5.73 10.33 -12.39
C ARG A 42 -6.08 9.36 -11.26
N LEU A 43 -5.38 9.51 -10.15
CA LEU A 43 -5.64 8.70 -8.96
C LEU A 43 -6.98 9.09 -8.33
N LEU A 44 -7.77 8.08 -7.98
CA LEU A 44 -9.00 8.24 -7.20
C LEU A 44 -8.74 7.74 -5.78
N GLY A 45 -8.87 8.62 -4.80
CA GLY A 45 -8.57 8.32 -3.40
C GLY A 45 -7.20 8.82 -2.94
N ALA A 46 -6.68 8.23 -1.87
CA ALA A 46 -5.44 8.66 -1.24
C ALA A 46 -4.20 8.23 -2.04
N ALA A 47 -3.23 9.14 -2.18
CA ALA A 47 -1.93 8.85 -2.80
C ALA A 47 -0.98 8.04 -1.91
N ARG A 48 -1.33 7.88 -0.63
CA ARG A 48 -0.55 7.13 0.35
C ARG A 48 -1.48 6.41 1.33
N SER A 49 -1.10 5.19 1.67
CA SER A 49 -1.73 4.39 2.71
C SER A 49 -0.68 3.79 3.63
N ASP A 50 -1.02 3.63 4.90
CA ASP A 50 -0.13 3.04 5.90
C ASP A 50 -0.78 1.76 6.47
N CYS A 51 0.01 0.70 6.64
CA CYS A 51 -0.43 -0.54 7.24
C CYS A 51 -0.54 -0.34 8.75
N THR A 52 -1.78 -0.26 9.22
CA THR A 52 -2.08 0.09 10.61
C THR A 52 -1.93 -1.11 11.56
N LYS A 53 -1.94 -0.82 12.86
CA LYS A 53 -2.03 -1.81 13.97
C LYS A 53 -3.21 -2.77 13.87
N SER A 54 -4.21 -2.46 13.03
CA SER A 54 -5.36 -3.32 12.79
C SER A 54 -5.12 -4.37 11.69
N GLY A 55 -3.99 -4.31 10.97
CA GLY A 55 -3.73 -5.17 9.81
C GLY A 55 -4.49 -4.71 8.56
N ARG A 56 -4.81 -3.40 8.48
CA ARG A 56 -5.52 -2.79 7.36
C ARG A 56 -4.82 -1.53 6.89
N TRP A 57 -4.88 -1.28 5.60
CA TRP A 57 -4.47 -0.04 4.97
C TRP A 57 -5.45 1.11 5.31
N SER A 58 -4.91 2.30 5.52
CA SER A 58 -5.65 3.55 5.74
C SER A 58 -5.96 4.30 4.46
#